data_AF-A0A958JA21-F1
#
_entry.id   AF-A0A958JA21-F1
#
_cell.length_a   1.000
_cell.length_b   1.000
_cell.length_c   1.000
_cell.angle_alpha   90.00
_cell.angle_beta   90.00
_cell.angle_gamma   90.00
#
_symmetry.space_group_name_H-M   'P 1'
#
loop_
_entity.id
_entity.type
_entity.pdbx_description
1 polymer ?
#
loop_
_entity_poly.entity_id
_entity_poly.type
_entity_poly.pdbx_seq_one_letter_code
_entity_poly.pdbx_strand_id
1 'polypeptide(L)'
;AIGRGGQALVNMMLPEDNGAILVVSAGSGTALVSARGHDYAHVTGTAVGGGTMMGLGRLLLGTADPREINTLAMKGNPNGADLSLGDVITGPIGHLPAEATAVNFGRLGREAVNVSREDLAAALVTMIGQVITIVAINAARAIRAEKVVITGHLIDMESMRTVLESVEAFYGAHLELPPNPGSATALGALLLAGEG
;
A
#
# COMPACT_ATOMS: atom_id res chain seq x y z
N ALA A 1 -2.27 12.27 -15.95
CA ALA A 1 -0.97 12.23 -15.24
C ALA A 1 -0.74 10.90 -14.51
N ILE A 2 -1.51 10.55 -13.46
CA ILE A 2 -1.31 9.30 -12.67
C ILE A 2 -1.24 8.04 -13.55
N GLY A 3 -2.30 7.74 -14.30
CA GLY A 3 -2.37 6.54 -15.15
C GLY A 3 -1.23 6.48 -16.18
N ARG A 4 -1.03 7.56 -16.94
CA ARG A 4 0.06 7.68 -17.93
C ARG A 4 1.44 7.47 -17.31
N GLY A 5 1.67 8.06 -16.15
CA GLY A 5 2.93 7.99 -15.43
C GLY A 5 3.26 6.60 -14.91
N GLY A 6 2.29 5.96 -14.24
CA GLY A 6 2.46 4.58 -13.76
C GLY A 6 2.63 3.58 -14.90
N GLN A 7 1.89 3.75 -15.99
CA GLN A 7 2.06 2.95 -17.21
C GLN A 7 3.46 3.12 -17.79
N ALA A 8 3.95 4.36 -17.94
CA ALA A 8 5.27 4.63 -18.47
C ALA A 8 6.38 4.01 -17.61
N LEU A 9 6.27 4.05 -16.28
CA LEU A 9 7.25 3.40 -15.40
C LEU A 9 7.30 1.89 -15.58
N VAL A 10 6.17 1.22 -15.80
CA VAL A 10 6.15 -0.23 -16.00
C VAL A 10 6.57 -0.64 -17.40
N ASN A 11 6.24 0.14 -18.44
CA ASN A 11 6.72 -0.12 -19.80
C ASN A 11 8.25 0.02 -19.92
N MET A 12 8.91 0.71 -18.98
CA MET A 12 10.38 0.74 -18.88
C MET A 12 10.96 -0.55 -18.28
N MET A 13 10.14 -1.36 -17.61
CA MET A 13 10.56 -2.57 -16.90
C MET A 13 10.12 -3.85 -17.63
N LEU A 14 9.00 -3.80 -18.34
CA LEU A 14 8.35 -4.93 -18.99
C LEU A 14 8.01 -4.60 -20.45
N PRO A 15 7.93 -5.60 -21.35
CA PRO A 15 7.44 -5.40 -22.70
C PRO A 15 6.06 -4.74 -22.70
N GLU A 16 5.84 -3.82 -23.66
CA GLU A 16 4.53 -3.19 -23.81
C GLU A 16 3.46 -4.25 -24.07
N ASP A 17 2.36 -4.13 -23.33
CA ASP A 17 1.19 -4.98 -23.43
C ASP A 17 -0.07 -4.11 -23.52
N ASN A 18 -1.04 -4.56 -24.31
CA ASN A 18 -2.34 -3.92 -24.45
C ASN A 18 -3.32 -4.29 -23.31
N GLY A 19 -2.89 -5.16 -22.39
CA GLY A 19 -3.58 -5.47 -21.15
C GLY A 19 -3.92 -4.23 -20.33
N ALA A 20 -5.07 -4.27 -19.62
CA ALA A 20 -5.40 -3.21 -18.68
C ALA A 20 -4.49 -3.30 -17.45
N ILE A 21 -3.88 -2.20 -17.09
CA ILE A 21 -3.14 -2.07 -15.82
C ILE A 21 -3.93 -1.20 -14.85
N LEU A 22 -3.81 -1.49 -13.56
CA LEU A 22 -4.31 -0.63 -12.50
C LEU A 22 -3.14 0.12 -11.88
N VAL A 23 -3.11 1.44 -12.05
CA VAL A 23 -2.12 2.31 -11.41
C VAL A 23 -2.69 2.80 -10.07
N VAL A 24 -2.06 2.40 -8.99
CA VAL A 24 -2.31 2.86 -7.62
C VAL A 24 -1.34 3.99 -7.31
N SER A 25 -1.86 5.16 -6.95
CA SER A 25 -1.06 6.31 -6.53
C SER A 25 -1.22 6.50 -5.03
N ALA A 26 -0.27 5.98 -4.26
CA ALA A 26 -0.19 6.05 -2.81
C ALA A 26 0.53 7.34 -2.38
N GLY A 27 -0.20 8.45 -2.39
CA GLY A 27 0.25 9.79 -1.99
C GLY A 27 -0.32 10.19 -0.62
N SER A 28 -0.82 11.42 -0.48
CA SER A 28 -1.49 11.87 0.77
C SER A 28 -2.71 11.02 1.10
N GLY A 29 -3.53 10.72 0.09
CA GLY A 29 -4.47 9.60 0.07
C GLY A 29 -4.08 8.62 -1.05
N THR A 30 -4.95 7.69 -1.40
CA THR A 30 -4.68 6.68 -2.44
C THR A 30 -5.72 6.74 -3.55
N ALA A 31 -5.28 6.98 -4.78
CA ALA A 31 -6.13 6.98 -5.98
C ALA A 31 -5.78 5.80 -6.90
N LEU A 32 -6.79 5.17 -7.50
CA LEU A 32 -6.62 4.02 -8.38
C LEU A 32 -7.18 4.33 -9.77
N VAL A 33 -6.32 4.25 -10.78
CA VAL A 33 -6.62 4.64 -12.16
C VAL A 33 -6.35 3.46 -13.07
N SER A 34 -7.33 3.06 -13.87
CA SER A 34 -7.10 2.10 -14.95
C SER A 34 -6.38 2.79 -16.10
N ALA A 35 -5.38 2.13 -16.68
CA ALA A 35 -4.72 2.55 -17.89
C ALA A 35 -4.78 1.42 -18.93
N ARG A 36 -5.29 1.72 -20.13
CA ARG A 36 -5.37 0.80 -21.27
C ARG A 36 -5.01 1.57 -22.53
N GLY A 37 -3.81 1.34 -23.08
CA GLY A 37 -3.28 2.20 -24.14
C GLY A 37 -3.25 3.67 -23.68
N HIS A 38 -3.99 4.54 -24.39
CA HIS A 38 -4.15 5.96 -24.05
C HIS A 38 -5.45 6.28 -23.27
N ASP A 39 -6.26 5.27 -22.95
CA ASP A 39 -7.47 5.44 -22.16
C ASP A 39 -7.16 5.35 -20.67
N TYR A 40 -7.47 6.42 -19.94
CA TYR A 40 -7.27 6.53 -18.50
C TYR A 40 -8.60 6.84 -17.80
N ALA A 41 -8.94 6.06 -16.78
CA ALA A 41 -10.17 6.27 -16.02
C ALA A 41 -9.93 6.07 -14.52
N HIS A 42 -10.50 6.96 -13.70
CA HIS A 42 -10.54 6.77 -12.25
C HIS A 42 -11.46 5.60 -11.92
N VAL A 43 -10.94 4.61 -11.21
CA VAL A 43 -11.71 3.42 -10.80
C VAL A 43 -12.28 3.61 -9.41
N THR A 44 -11.40 3.90 -8.45
CA THR A 44 -11.75 4.08 -7.03
C THR A 44 -10.59 4.75 -6.28
N GLY A 45 -10.75 4.95 -4.98
CA GLY A 45 -9.73 5.48 -4.10
C GLY A 45 -10.06 5.23 -2.64
N THR A 46 -9.09 5.50 -1.77
CA THR A 46 -9.28 5.57 -0.32
C THR A 46 -8.59 6.82 0.23
N ALA A 47 -9.19 7.41 1.27
CA ALA A 47 -8.56 8.51 1.99
C ALA A 47 -7.37 8.07 2.86
N VAL A 48 -7.10 6.76 2.92
CA VAL A 48 -5.94 6.19 3.60
C VAL A 48 -4.69 6.30 2.72
N GLY A 49 -3.66 6.97 3.25
CA GLY A 49 -2.38 7.17 2.57
C GLY A 49 -1.34 7.79 3.49
N GLY A 50 -0.35 8.49 2.93
CA GLY A 50 0.74 9.12 3.69
C GLY A 50 0.27 10.26 4.57
N GLY A 51 -0.80 10.97 4.18
CA GLY A 51 -1.44 11.96 5.04
C GLY A 51 -2.00 11.32 6.31
N THR A 52 -2.65 10.17 6.18
CA THR A 52 -3.13 9.37 7.31
C THR A 52 -1.97 8.88 8.19
N MET A 53 -0.89 8.38 7.58
CA MET A 53 0.28 7.90 8.32
C MET A 53 0.91 9.02 9.15
N MET A 54 1.16 10.18 8.55
CA MET A 54 1.77 11.31 9.27
C MET A 54 0.83 11.87 10.35
N GLY A 55 -0.48 11.95 10.05
CA GLY A 55 -1.49 12.42 10.98
C GLY A 55 -1.62 11.53 12.21
N LEU A 56 -1.79 10.22 11.99
CA LEU A 56 -1.87 9.24 13.08
C LEU A 56 -0.51 9.03 13.76
N GLY A 57 0.59 9.08 13.02
CA GLY A 57 1.94 9.04 13.59
C GLY A 57 2.14 10.14 14.62
N ARG A 58 1.63 11.36 14.36
CA ARG A 58 1.73 12.45 15.33
C ARG A 58 0.93 12.17 16.60
N LEU A 59 -0.24 11.54 16.47
CA LEU A 59 -1.10 11.21 17.62
C LEU A 59 -0.57 10.02 18.42
N LEU A 60 -0.08 8.98 17.74
CA LEU A 60 0.28 7.69 18.36
C LEU A 60 1.77 7.60 18.73
N LEU A 61 2.64 8.22 17.93
CA LEU A 61 4.09 8.11 18.05
C LEU A 61 4.74 9.44 18.43
N GLY A 62 3.99 10.54 18.46
CA GLY A 62 4.54 11.87 18.71
C GLY A 62 5.42 12.42 17.58
N THR A 63 5.39 11.83 16.38
CA THR A 63 6.18 12.28 15.21
C THR A 63 5.37 12.22 13.92
N ALA A 64 5.64 13.14 13.01
CA ALA A 64 5.11 13.12 11.65
C ALA A 64 6.21 12.93 10.59
N ASP A 65 7.48 12.70 10.98
CA ASP A 65 8.56 12.44 10.03
C ASP A 65 8.43 11.01 9.48
N PRO A 66 8.16 10.83 8.17
CA PRO A 66 8.00 9.51 7.58
C PRO A 66 9.26 8.63 7.71
N ARG A 67 10.46 9.21 7.78
CA ARG A 67 11.72 8.46 7.96
C ARG A 67 11.84 7.90 9.36
N GLU A 68 11.40 8.66 10.36
CA GLU A 68 11.35 8.20 11.74
C GLU A 68 10.29 7.09 11.89
N ILE A 69 9.09 7.30 11.32
CA ILE A 69 8.03 6.28 11.31
C ILE A 69 8.52 4.99 10.66
N ASN A 70 9.20 5.07 9.51
CA ASN A 70 9.80 3.91 8.84
C ASN A 70 10.82 3.20 9.75
N THR A 71 11.71 3.96 10.39
CA THR A 71 12.76 3.40 11.26
C THR A 71 12.19 2.68 12.48
N LEU A 72 11.12 3.22 13.07
CA LEU A 72 10.41 2.59 14.19
C LEU A 72 9.68 1.33 13.72
N ALA A 73 8.94 1.42 12.61
CA ALA A 73 8.17 0.30 12.07
C ALA A 73 9.06 -0.89 11.70
N MET A 74 10.26 -0.66 11.15
CA MET A 74 11.23 -1.72 10.84
C MET A 74 11.79 -2.43 12.08
N LYS A 75 11.65 -1.85 13.27
CA LYS A 75 12.11 -2.42 14.55
C LYS A 75 10.96 -3.03 15.36
N GLY A 76 9.73 -2.80 14.94
CA GLY A 76 8.54 -3.23 15.66
C GLY A 76 7.95 -4.52 15.10
N ASN A 77 7.06 -5.11 15.89
CA ASN A 77 6.20 -6.20 15.49
C ASN A 77 4.75 -5.69 15.50
N PRO A 78 4.03 -5.70 14.35
CA PRO A 78 2.65 -5.24 14.31
C PRO A 78 1.74 -6.03 15.27
N ASN A 79 2.02 -7.31 15.52
CA ASN A 79 1.27 -8.15 16.45
C ASN A 79 1.43 -7.73 17.93
N GLY A 80 2.28 -6.76 18.25
CA GLY A 80 2.30 -6.10 19.55
C GLY A 80 1.05 -5.24 19.80
N ALA A 81 0.42 -4.70 18.74
CA ALA A 81 -0.83 -3.93 18.82
C ALA A 81 -2.00 -4.61 18.08
N ASP A 82 -1.73 -5.32 16.99
CA ASP A 82 -2.73 -6.03 16.19
C ASP A 82 -3.13 -7.35 16.87
N LEU A 83 -4.38 -7.76 16.65
CA LEU A 83 -4.78 -9.16 16.86
C LEU A 83 -4.54 -9.95 15.59
N SER A 84 -3.79 -11.03 15.69
CA SER A 84 -3.58 -11.98 14.60
C SER A 84 -4.75 -12.96 14.47
N LEU A 85 -4.80 -13.71 13.38
CA LEU A 85 -5.77 -14.79 13.21
C LEU A 85 -5.65 -15.81 14.35
N GLY A 86 -4.44 -16.21 14.74
CA GLY A 86 -4.22 -17.13 15.85
C GLY A 86 -4.71 -16.62 17.22
N ASP A 87 -4.89 -15.30 17.40
CA ASP A 87 -5.45 -14.71 18.62
C ASP A 87 -6.99 -14.70 18.63
N VAL A 88 -7.62 -14.71 17.44
CA VAL A 88 -9.08 -14.53 17.30
C VAL A 88 -9.78 -15.86 16.96
N ILE A 89 -9.09 -16.74 16.26
CA ILE A 89 -9.56 -18.05 15.83
C ILE A 89 -8.49 -19.11 16.10
N THR A 90 -8.84 -20.39 15.92
CA THR A 90 -7.97 -21.52 16.27
C THR A 90 -6.88 -21.83 15.21
N GLY A 91 -6.58 -20.95 14.24
CA GLY A 91 -5.58 -21.24 13.20
C GLY A 91 -5.67 -20.39 11.93
N PRO A 92 -5.02 -20.80 10.82
CA PRO A 92 -5.05 -20.09 9.53
C PRO A 92 -6.43 -20.12 8.85
N ILE A 93 -6.68 -19.16 7.92
CA ILE A 93 -7.90 -19.14 7.07
C ILE A 93 -7.50 -19.18 5.61
N GLY A 94 -7.79 -20.28 4.92
CA GLY A 94 -7.44 -20.43 3.50
C GLY A 94 -5.93 -20.27 3.30
N HIS A 95 -5.52 -19.22 2.58
CA HIS A 95 -4.11 -18.88 2.34
C HIS A 95 -3.54 -17.89 3.37
N LEU A 96 -4.35 -17.37 4.30
CA LEU A 96 -3.90 -16.46 5.35
C LEU A 96 -3.24 -17.24 6.49
N PRO A 97 -1.98 -16.96 6.82
CA PRO A 97 -1.28 -17.68 7.89
C PRO A 97 -1.70 -17.15 9.28
N ALA A 98 -1.37 -17.86 10.36
CA ALA A 98 -1.93 -17.58 11.69
C ALA A 98 -1.52 -16.20 12.26
N GLU A 99 -0.43 -15.65 11.76
CA GLU A 99 0.22 -14.41 12.16
C GLU A 99 -0.36 -13.21 11.40
N ALA A 100 -1.15 -13.46 10.35
CA ALA A 100 -1.82 -12.41 9.59
C ALA A 100 -2.79 -11.64 10.48
N THR A 101 -2.87 -10.33 10.27
CA THR A 101 -3.76 -9.47 11.03
C THR A 101 -5.23 -9.86 10.84
N ALA A 102 -5.91 -10.15 11.94
CA ALA A 102 -7.37 -10.27 12.01
C ALA A 102 -8.02 -8.92 12.27
N VAL A 103 -7.45 -8.14 13.20
CA VAL A 103 -7.96 -6.82 13.62
C VAL A 103 -6.78 -5.89 13.89
N ASN A 104 -6.59 -4.87 13.05
CA ASN A 104 -5.58 -3.84 13.30
C ASN A 104 -5.86 -3.11 14.62
N PHE A 105 -4.81 -2.88 15.42
CA PHE A 105 -4.89 -2.30 16.77
C PHE A 105 -5.84 -3.04 17.74
N GLY A 106 -6.24 -4.27 17.41
CA GLY A 106 -7.26 -5.00 18.15
C GLY A 106 -6.89 -5.31 19.61
N ARG A 107 -5.59 -5.46 19.93
CA ARG A 107 -5.16 -5.76 21.30
C ARG A 107 -5.45 -4.60 22.24
N LEU A 108 -5.15 -3.38 21.80
CA LEU A 108 -5.43 -2.14 22.52
C LEU A 108 -6.93 -1.92 22.75
N GLY A 109 -7.78 -2.43 21.86
CA GLY A 109 -9.23 -2.38 22.01
C GLY A 109 -9.79 -3.40 23.02
N ARG A 110 -9.06 -4.48 23.31
CA ARG A 110 -9.49 -5.54 24.23
C ARG A 110 -8.92 -5.37 25.64
N GLU A 111 -7.66 -4.97 25.74
CA GLU A 111 -6.93 -4.93 27.00
C GLU A 111 -6.09 -3.66 27.09
N ALA A 112 -5.89 -3.15 28.30
CA ALA A 112 -4.97 -2.05 28.57
C ALA A 112 -3.52 -2.58 28.60
N VAL A 113 -2.99 -2.90 27.43
CA VAL A 113 -1.60 -3.34 27.24
C VAL A 113 -0.69 -2.16 26.91
N ASN A 114 0.49 -2.12 27.53
CA ASN A 114 1.54 -1.20 27.14
C ASN A 114 2.20 -1.72 25.86
N VAL A 115 2.07 -0.96 24.78
CA VAL A 115 2.67 -1.26 23.48
C VAL A 115 3.89 -0.37 23.27
N SER A 116 4.98 -0.94 22.76
CA SER A 116 6.18 -0.17 22.43
C SER A 116 5.90 0.82 21.29
N ARG A 117 6.72 1.86 21.18
CA ARG A 117 6.58 2.85 20.10
C ARG A 117 6.88 2.23 18.73
N GLU A 118 7.80 1.28 18.70
CA GLU A 118 8.17 0.48 17.54
C GLU A 118 7.00 -0.40 17.07
N ASP A 119 6.37 -1.14 17.98
CA ASP A 119 5.21 -2.00 17.65
C ASP A 119 4.01 -1.16 17.19
N LEU A 120 3.77 -0.01 17.83
CA LEU A 120 2.73 0.94 17.38
C LEU A 120 3.01 1.47 15.98
N ALA A 121 4.27 1.77 15.65
CA ALA A 121 4.64 2.23 14.32
C ALA A 121 4.48 1.12 13.29
N ALA A 122 4.89 -0.12 13.63
CA ALA A 122 4.73 -1.28 12.77
C ALA A 122 3.24 -1.56 12.49
N ALA A 123 2.38 -1.53 13.51
CA ALA A 123 0.94 -1.68 13.35
C ALA A 123 0.29 -0.57 12.51
N LEU A 124 0.74 0.69 12.68
CA LEU A 124 0.27 1.81 11.86
C LEU A 124 0.62 1.63 10.37
N VAL A 125 1.88 1.32 10.06
CA VAL A 125 2.31 1.08 8.67
C VAL A 125 1.60 -0.14 8.09
N THR A 126 1.43 -1.20 8.89
CA THR A 126 0.75 -2.43 8.51
C THR A 126 -0.70 -2.17 8.11
N MET A 127 -1.47 -1.46 8.96
CA MET A 127 -2.85 -1.11 8.66
C MET A 127 -2.98 -0.30 7.36
N ILE A 128 -2.12 0.71 7.17
CA ILE A 128 -2.15 1.55 5.98
C ILE A 128 -1.82 0.74 4.72
N GLY A 129 -0.76 -0.06 4.74
CA GLY A 129 -0.37 -0.91 3.62
C GLY A 129 -1.44 -1.96 3.30
N GLN A 130 -2.02 -2.61 4.31
CA GLN A 130 -3.10 -3.59 4.14
C GLN A 130 -4.33 -2.97 3.47
N VAL A 131 -4.78 -1.80 3.92
CA VAL A 131 -5.93 -1.11 3.30
C VAL A 131 -5.65 -0.76 1.85
N ILE A 132 -4.49 -0.17 1.54
CA ILE A 132 -4.12 0.21 0.17
C ILE A 132 -4.10 -1.02 -0.74
N THR A 133 -3.42 -2.09 -0.31
CA THR A 133 -3.22 -3.27 -1.14
C THR A 133 -4.51 -4.08 -1.33
N ILE A 134 -5.33 -4.24 -0.28
CA ILE A 134 -6.61 -4.95 -0.41
C ILE A 134 -7.57 -4.19 -1.33
N VAL A 135 -7.64 -2.85 -1.23
CA VAL A 135 -8.45 -2.05 -2.15
C VAL A 135 -7.94 -2.19 -3.58
N ALA A 136 -6.61 -2.17 -3.79
CA ALA A 136 -5.99 -2.35 -5.10
C ALA A 136 -6.29 -3.72 -5.72
N ILE A 137 -6.10 -4.81 -4.96
CA ILE A 137 -6.35 -6.17 -5.44
C ILE A 137 -7.82 -6.33 -5.84
N ASN A 138 -8.75 -5.85 -5.03
CA ASN A 138 -10.18 -5.96 -5.34
C ASN A 138 -10.58 -5.11 -6.54
N ALA A 139 -10.06 -3.88 -6.65
CA ALA A 139 -10.29 -3.03 -7.82
C ALA A 139 -9.72 -3.65 -9.11
N ALA A 140 -8.52 -4.24 -9.04
CA ALA A 140 -7.87 -4.90 -10.17
C ALA A 140 -8.69 -6.09 -10.66
N ARG A 141 -9.15 -6.95 -9.73
CA ARG A 141 -10.04 -8.07 -10.03
C ARG A 141 -11.35 -7.61 -10.66
N ALA A 142 -11.95 -6.55 -10.14
CA ALA A 142 -13.22 -6.01 -10.64
C ALA A 142 -13.13 -5.54 -12.10
N ILE A 143 -12.02 -4.91 -12.49
CA ILE A 143 -11.81 -4.44 -13.87
C ILE A 143 -11.07 -5.46 -14.75
N ARG A 144 -10.72 -6.63 -14.21
CA ARG A 144 -9.86 -7.64 -14.84
C ARG A 144 -8.54 -7.04 -15.34
N ALA A 145 -7.90 -6.23 -14.50
CA ALA A 145 -6.55 -5.75 -14.76
C ALA A 145 -5.56 -6.90 -14.64
N GLU A 146 -4.60 -6.94 -15.56
CA GLU A 146 -3.56 -7.96 -15.61
C GLU A 146 -2.41 -7.65 -14.66
N LYS A 147 -2.18 -6.35 -14.41
CA LYS A 147 -1.09 -5.86 -13.56
C LYS A 147 -1.59 -4.77 -12.62
N VAL A 148 -1.07 -4.77 -11.39
CA VAL A 148 -1.29 -3.71 -10.40
C VAL A 148 0.04 -3.01 -10.17
N VAL A 149 0.10 -1.71 -10.46
CA VAL A 149 1.31 -0.91 -10.34
C VAL A 149 1.14 0.04 -9.18
N ILE A 150 2.00 -0.03 -8.16
CA ILE A 150 1.89 0.84 -6.99
C ILE A 150 2.99 1.92 -7.03
N THR A 151 2.55 3.17 -7.05
CA THR A 151 3.37 4.37 -7.18
C THR A 151 3.16 5.31 -6.00
N GLY A 152 3.98 6.35 -5.89
CA GLY A 152 3.93 7.34 -4.81
C GLY A 152 5.01 7.15 -3.74
N HIS A 153 5.29 8.22 -3.00
CA HIS A 153 6.40 8.28 -2.03
C HIS A 153 6.22 7.37 -0.81
N LEU A 154 5.00 6.89 -0.54
CA LEU A 154 4.79 5.86 0.47
C LEU A 154 5.60 4.59 0.19
N ILE A 155 5.82 4.29 -1.09
CA ILE A 155 6.51 3.09 -1.55
C ILE A 155 8.03 3.27 -1.47
N ASP A 156 8.53 4.45 -1.12
CA ASP A 156 9.96 4.67 -0.83
C ASP A 156 10.34 4.10 0.55
N MET A 157 9.36 3.81 1.42
CA MET A 157 9.58 3.23 2.74
C MET A 157 9.73 1.71 2.66
N GLU A 158 10.84 1.19 3.18
CA GLU A 158 11.10 -0.25 3.29
C GLU A 158 9.99 -0.97 4.07
N SER A 159 9.55 -0.40 5.21
CA SER A 159 8.45 -0.98 6.01
C SER A 159 7.14 -1.10 5.23
N MET A 160 6.85 -0.15 4.34
CA MET A 160 5.65 -0.19 3.50
C MET A 160 5.77 -1.29 2.43
N ARG A 161 6.94 -1.43 1.79
CA ARG A 161 7.18 -2.49 0.80
C ARG A 161 7.00 -3.88 1.42
N THR A 162 7.57 -4.11 2.61
CA THR A 162 7.41 -5.37 3.35
C THR A 162 5.93 -5.73 3.60
N VAL A 163 5.11 -4.74 3.94
CA VAL A 163 3.66 -4.95 4.15
C VAL A 163 2.96 -5.28 2.83
N LEU A 164 3.25 -4.55 1.77
CA LEU A 164 2.68 -4.78 0.44
C LEU A 164 3.00 -6.19 -0.08
N GLU A 165 4.26 -6.61 0.00
CA GLU A 165 4.73 -7.95 -0.39
C GLU A 165 4.08 -9.05 0.46
N SER A 166 3.89 -8.81 1.76
CA SER A 166 3.18 -9.76 2.63
C SER A 166 1.72 -9.94 2.18
N VAL A 167 1.01 -8.85 1.90
CA VAL A 167 -0.38 -8.90 1.44
C VAL A 167 -0.49 -9.50 0.03
N GLU A 168 0.47 -9.22 -0.85
CA GLU A 168 0.57 -9.85 -2.16
C GLU A 168 0.62 -11.38 -2.04
N ALA A 169 1.50 -11.89 -1.17
CA ALA A 169 1.64 -13.32 -0.91
C ALA A 169 0.35 -13.94 -0.33
N PHE A 170 -0.28 -13.26 0.62
CA PHE A 170 -1.52 -13.72 1.26
C PHE A 170 -2.70 -13.87 0.28
N TYR A 171 -2.76 -13.02 -0.74
CA TYR A 171 -3.89 -12.97 -1.67
C TYR A 171 -3.57 -13.55 -3.06
N GLY A 172 -2.34 -14.05 -3.26
CA GLY A 172 -1.88 -14.56 -4.57
C GLY A 172 -2.01 -13.51 -5.67
N ALA A 173 -1.72 -12.25 -5.35
CA ALA A 173 -1.71 -11.16 -6.30
C ALA A 173 -0.31 -11.00 -6.93
N HIS A 174 -0.22 -10.17 -7.96
CA HIS A 174 1.07 -9.72 -8.50
C HIS A 174 1.11 -8.19 -8.48
N LEU A 175 2.01 -7.62 -7.68
CA LEU A 175 2.18 -6.17 -7.53
C LEU A 175 3.49 -5.74 -8.18
N GLU A 176 3.43 -4.72 -9.02
CA GLU A 176 4.59 -4.09 -9.64
C GLU A 176 4.99 -2.85 -8.81
N LEU A 177 6.16 -2.91 -8.18
CA LEU A 177 6.72 -1.82 -7.38
C LEU A 177 7.92 -1.19 -8.11
N PRO A 178 7.71 -0.18 -8.97
CA PRO A 178 8.78 0.43 -9.74
C PRO A 178 9.89 1.02 -8.85
N PRO A 179 11.13 1.15 -9.38
CA PRO A 179 12.28 1.64 -8.62
C PRO A 179 12.19 3.12 -8.24
N ASN A 180 11.46 3.93 -9.00
CA ASN A 180 11.25 5.36 -8.73
C ASN A 180 9.74 5.66 -8.61
N PRO A 181 9.04 5.10 -7.61
CA PRO A 181 7.59 5.15 -7.55
C PRO A 181 7.07 6.58 -7.33
N GLY A 182 7.84 7.45 -6.65
CA GLY A 182 7.47 8.84 -6.39
C GLY A 182 7.44 9.75 -7.63
N SER A 183 8.15 9.43 -8.71
CA SER A 183 8.23 10.29 -9.90
C SER A 183 7.12 10.05 -10.92
N ALA A 184 6.27 9.02 -10.72
CA ALA A 184 5.27 8.57 -11.69
C ALA A 184 4.39 9.72 -12.20
N THR A 185 3.77 10.48 -11.29
CA THR A 185 2.85 11.57 -11.67
C THR A 185 3.55 12.69 -12.45
N ALA A 186 4.80 13.02 -12.09
CA ALA A 186 5.58 14.03 -12.79
C ALA A 186 5.97 13.57 -14.20
N LEU A 187 6.41 12.32 -14.35
CA LEU A 187 6.67 11.70 -15.65
C LEU A 187 5.42 11.71 -16.53
N GLY A 188 4.28 11.31 -15.97
CA GLY A 188 3.02 11.31 -16.70
C GLY A 188 2.56 12.71 -17.14
N ALA A 189 2.87 13.76 -16.37
CA ALA A 189 2.60 15.14 -16.76
C ALA A 189 3.51 15.60 -17.90
N LEU A 190 4.81 15.25 -17.84
CA LEU A 190 5.79 15.54 -18.89
C LEU A 190 5.39 14.90 -20.23
N LEU A 191 5.00 13.63 -20.21
CA LEU A 191 4.59 12.90 -21.42
C LEU A 191 3.35 13.52 -22.08
N LEU A 192 2.35 13.91 -21.27
CA LEU A 192 1.15 14.58 -21.78
C LEU A 192 1.44 15.96 -22.37
N ALA A 193 2.45 16.67 -21.84
CA ALA A 193 2.85 17.98 -22.36
C ALA A 193 3.63 17.90 -23.68
N GLY A 194 4.33 16.78 -23.94
CA GLY A 194 5.06 16.56 -25.19
C GLY A 194 4.20 15.99 -26.34
N GLU A 195 2.95 15.60 -26.05
CA GLU A 195 1.99 15.09 -27.04
C GLU A 195 1.12 16.22 -27.66
N GLY A 196 1.29 17.48 -27.22
CA GLY A 196 0.60 18.67 -27.73
C GLY A 196 1.53 19.65 -28.44
#